data_AF-A0A1L8DBD2-F1
#
_entry.id   AF-A0A1L8DBD2-F1
#
_cell.length_a   1.000
_cell.length_b   1.000
_cell.length_c   1.000
_cell.angle_alpha   90.00
_cell.angle_beta   90.00
_cell.angle_gamma   90.00
#
_symmetry.space_group_name_H-M   'P 1'
#
loop_
_entity.id
_entity.type
_entity.pdbx_description
1 polymer ?
#
loop_
_entity_poly.entity_id
_entity_poly.type
_entity_poly.pdbx_seq_one_letter_code
_entity_poly.pdbx_strand_id
1 'polypeptide(L)'
;MASLNNTTEIESKLEKEKANLALLKTRVENYQDLTKSMSSILNSFEQRLGRLEQTILPVYNETEHLQKRQHNLDTTLQCLETVLEHYDASQEVCNLIHLGPSEGDVVVFLDALDRLKAAMDYFLNNNSQTVELDNVTSLFNTGCESVNNHFRFLLRKHCSPMRPVDLLDLIYIEEDSSGEDCPSIKQLPPSTREELRCIASWLENHLRREYVTIYADERSDVVFRSLQMLKDHQKSGSWGSEPLKTRYHGKPEPRKSTSARLQQIFERKANKMLHTIEQSRFAIRKNSAYGDNLTADDHVGDGDQDLEKYLVLLLGLQRLLIWERQILSDVIPSTRLGEVFSRLASASIEMVVKDAESITSKVLRSIARKNWTEALGVFSALKHVTLIQPDIEKLCDIAQRTQLAMVLQKLQTTGARALEQFLDLVRGDTGSNLVAMGSSTISGNIPRDATVHELTSNAIWFVEHLLEHADVIGGILQMDAFYASQLDSIALHKSLSLEDRRKALLGLYIKRILSELNLTIVSKCEQYSDLATRYLFRL
;
A
#
# COMPACT_ATOMS: atom_id res chain seq x y z
N MET A 1 -132.82 -9.66 69.05
CA MET A 1 -131.96 -10.75 68.52
C MET A 1 -130.87 -10.18 67.60
N ALA A 2 -130.00 -9.30 68.09
CA ALA A 2 -128.97 -8.67 67.25
C ALA A 2 -127.57 -8.60 67.90
N SER A 3 -127.46 -8.74 69.23
CA SER A 3 -126.17 -8.68 69.93
C SER A 3 -125.40 -10.00 69.92
N LEU A 4 -126.09 -11.16 69.95
CA LEU A 4 -125.42 -12.48 70.02
C LEU A 4 -124.75 -12.93 68.71
N ASN A 5 -125.24 -12.47 67.55
CA ASN A 5 -124.61 -12.83 66.26
C ASN A 5 -123.29 -12.07 66.06
N ASN A 6 -123.18 -10.83 66.55
CA ASN A 6 -121.93 -10.09 66.48
C ASN A 6 -120.86 -10.67 67.42
N THR A 7 -121.24 -11.13 68.61
CA THR A 7 -120.29 -11.74 69.56
C THR A 7 -119.73 -13.07 69.04
N THR A 8 -120.56 -13.90 68.41
CA THR A 8 -120.12 -15.19 67.84
C THR A 8 -119.25 -15.02 66.58
N GLU A 9 -119.52 -14.02 65.75
CA GLU A 9 -118.67 -13.70 64.58
C GLU A 9 -117.32 -13.09 65.00
N ILE A 10 -117.30 -12.28 66.07
CA ILE A 10 -116.08 -11.75 66.68
C ILE A 10 -115.26 -12.89 67.31
N GLU A 11 -115.90 -13.83 68.01
CA GLU A 11 -115.23 -15.01 68.58
C GLU A 11 -114.63 -15.92 67.49
N SER A 12 -115.35 -16.15 66.39
CA SER A 12 -114.83 -16.91 65.24
C SER A 12 -113.64 -16.22 64.56
N LYS A 13 -113.71 -14.88 64.37
CA LYS A 13 -112.58 -14.10 63.84
C LYS A 13 -111.40 -14.09 64.81
N LEU A 14 -111.65 -14.02 66.12
CA LEU A 14 -110.62 -14.09 67.15
C LEU A 14 -109.96 -15.47 67.21
N GLU A 15 -110.71 -16.57 67.07
CA GLU A 15 -110.12 -17.91 66.92
C GLU A 15 -109.31 -18.04 65.65
N LYS A 16 -109.80 -17.52 64.52
CA LYS A 16 -109.08 -17.55 63.25
C LYS A 16 -107.78 -16.73 63.30
N GLU A 17 -107.81 -15.55 63.93
CA GLU A 17 -106.62 -14.74 64.20
C GLU A 17 -105.67 -15.45 65.19
N LYS A 18 -106.18 -16.08 66.26
CA LYS A 18 -105.34 -16.90 67.17
C LYS A 18 -104.68 -18.08 66.45
N ALA A 19 -105.39 -18.76 65.55
CA ALA A 19 -104.86 -19.85 64.74
C ALA A 19 -103.84 -19.35 63.70
N ASN A 20 -104.09 -18.21 63.04
CA ASN A 20 -103.15 -17.57 62.14
C ASN A 20 -101.88 -17.10 62.87
N LEU A 21 -102.03 -16.54 64.07
CA LEU A 21 -100.92 -16.10 64.92
C LEU A 21 -100.10 -17.32 65.41
N ALA A 22 -100.75 -18.44 65.74
CA ALA A 22 -100.08 -19.71 66.05
C ALA A 22 -99.32 -20.26 64.83
N LEU A 23 -99.92 -20.23 63.64
CA LEU A 23 -99.27 -20.62 62.37
C LEU A 23 -98.10 -19.70 62.04
N LEU A 24 -98.23 -18.39 62.25
CA LEU A 24 -97.17 -17.42 62.02
C LEU A 24 -96.02 -17.63 63.02
N LYS A 25 -96.32 -17.87 64.30
CA LYS A 25 -95.32 -18.26 65.30
C LYS A 25 -94.59 -19.53 64.88
N THR A 26 -95.31 -20.56 64.44
CA THR A 26 -94.70 -21.82 63.96
C THR A 26 -93.83 -21.58 62.72
N ARG A 27 -94.25 -20.72 61.79
CA ARG A 27 -93.42 -20.34 60.62
C ARG A 27 -92.19 -19.54 61.03
N VAL A 28 -92.32 -18.62 61.99
CA VAL A 28 -91.19 -17.83 62.52
C VAL A 28 -90.20 -18.74 63.23
N GLU A 29 -90.67 -19.70 64.02
CA GLU A 29 -89.83 -20.74 64.64
C GLU A 29 -89.10 -21.58 63.57
N ASN A 30 -89.82 -22.03 62.53
CA ASN A 30 -89.21 -22.74 61.41
C ASN A 30 -88.17 -21.89 60.65
N TYR A 31 -88.42 -20.60 60.43
CA TYR A 31 -87.45 -19.68 59.83
C TYR A 31 -86.26 -19.44 60.74
N GLN A 32 -86.47 -19.39 62.06
CA GLN A 32 -85.42 -19.23 63.05
C GLN A 32 -84.54 -20.48 63.13
N ASP A 33 -85.13 -21.68 63.02
CA ASP A 33 -84.40 -22.93 62.95
C ASP A 33 -83.65 -23.10 61.62
N LEU A 34 -84.24 -22.66 60.50
CA LEU A 34 -83.53 -22.59 59.22
C LEU A 34 -82.36 -21.59 59.27
N THR A 35 -82.57 -20.45 59.92
CA THR A 35 -81.51 -19.43 60.12
C THR A 35 -80.39 -19.98 61.00
N LYS A 36 -80.73 -20.66 62.11
CA LYS A 36 -79.74 -21.35 62.95
C LYS A 36 -79.00 -22.44 62.18
N SER A 37 -79.69 -23.20 61.33
CA SER A 37 -79.06 -24.21 60.47
C SER A 37 -78.10 -23.56 59.47
N MET A 38 -78.49 -22.46 58.85
CA MET A 38 -77.62 -21.72 57.93
C MET A 38 -76.42 -21.10 58.66
N SER A 39 -76.62 -20.52 59.84
CA SER A 39 -75.54 -20.05 60.71
C SER A 39 -74.60 -21.18 61.12
N SER A 40 -75.13 -22.36 61.45
CA SER A 40 -74.33 -23.55 61.79
C SER A 40 -73.50 -24.03 60.59
N ILE A 41 -74.09 -24.09 59.40
CA ILE A 41 -73.38 -24.44 58.16
C ILE A 41 -72.29 -23.42 57.88
N LEU A 42 -72.58 -22.11 57.98
CA LEU A 42 -71.61 -21.06 57.73
C LEU A 42 -70.43 -21.15 58.71
N ASN A 43 -70.72 -21.35 60.00
CA ASN A 43 -69.71 -21.50 61.04
C ASN A 43 -68.86 -22.77 60.80
N SER A 44 -69.47 -23.85 60.30
CA SER A 44 -68.74 -25.06 59.89
C SER A 44 -67.83 -24.82 58.68
N PHE A 45 -68.27 -24.00 57.72
CA PHE A 45 -67.46 -23.61 56.57
C PHE A 45 -66.31 -22.71 56.98
N GLU A 46 -66.56 -21.73 57.83
CA GLU A 46 -65.55 -20.82 58.36
C GLU A 46 -64.48 -21.59 59.16
N GLN A 47 -64.90 -22.54 60.01
CA GLN A 47 -63.96 -23.43 60.70
C GLN A 47 -63.17 -24.32 59.75
N ARG A 48 -63.81 -24.85 58.69
CA ARG A 48 -63.10 -25.65 57.68
C ARG A 48 -62.13 -24.82 56.85
N LEU A 49 -62.51 -23.59 56.49
CA LEU A 49 -61.67 -22.67 55.74
C LEU A 49 -60.48 -22.21 56.59
N GLY A 50 -60.70 -21.86 57.85
CA GLY A 50 -59.62 -21.52 58.79
C GLY A 50 -58.66 -22.69 59.03
N ARG A 51 -59.16 -23.93 59.12
CA ARG A 51 -58.31 -25.13 59.19
C ARG A 51 -57.56 -25.37 57.88
N LEU A 52 -58.20 -25.16 56.73
CA LEU A 52 -57.57 -25.30 55.41
C LEU A 52 -56.46 -24.27 55.24
N GLU A 53 -56.71 -23.01 55.59
CA GLU A 53 -55.72 -21.93 55.58
C GLU A 53 -54.55 -22.25 56.52
N GLN A 54 -54.82 -22.68 57.75
CA GLN A 54 -53.77 -23.13 58.68
C GLN A 54 -52.96 -24.33 58.15
N THR A 55 -53.54 -25.16 57.28
CA THR A 55 -52.85 -26.34 56.73
C THR A 55 -52.10 -26.03 55.43
N ILE A 56 -52.68 -25.23 54.53
CA ILE A 56 -52.13 -24.95 53.20
C ILE A 56 -51.13 -23.79 53.24
N LEU A 57 -51.36 -22.74 54.03
CA LEU A 57 -50.46 -21.59 54.10
C LEU A 57 -49.01 -21.98 54.46
N PRO A 58 -48.74 -22.83 55.47
CA PRO A 58 -47.37 -23.27 55.74
C PRO A 58 -46.81 -24.12 54.60
N VAL A 59 -47.62 -24.97 53.95
CA VAL A 59 -47.16 -25.76 52.79
C VAL A 59 -46.78 -24.84 51.62
N TYR A 60 -47.57 -23.80 51.36
CA TYR A 60 -47.27 -22.81 50.33
C TYR A 60 -45.98 -22.05 50.64
N ASN A 61 -45.81 -21.57 51.88
CA ASN A 61 -44.59 -20.89 52.32
C ASN A 61 -43.37 -21.81 52.22
N GLU A 62 -43.46 -23.05 52.68
CA GLU A 62 -42.39 -24.05 52.56
C GLU A 62 -42.08 -24.36 51.08
N THR A 63 -43.10 -24.42 50.21
CA THR A 63 -42.91 -24.62 48.77
C THR A 63 -42.20 -23.42 48.12
N GLU A 64 -42.55 -22.19 48.52
CA GLU A 64 -41.89 -20.96 48.05
C GLU A 64 -40.42 -20.91 48.53
N HIS A 65 -40.16 -21.24 49.79
CA HIS A 65 -38.80 -21.34 50.32
C HIS A 65 -37.99 -22.42 49.61
N LEU A 66 -38.62 -23.57 49.31
CA LEU A 66 -37.98 -24.65 48.57
C LEU A 66 -37.65 -24.22 47.14
N GLN A 67 -38.56 -23.54 46.44
CA GLN A 67 -38.30 -23.01 45.10
C GLN A 67 -37.16 -21.99 45.09
N LYS A 68 -37.13 -21.08 46.07
CA LYS A 68 -36.00 -20.13 46.23
C LYS A 68 -34.69 -20.87 46.48
N ARG A 69 -34.72 -21.91 47.31
CA ARG A 69 -33.53 -22.73 47.59
C ARG A 69 -33.06 -23.48 46.35
N GLN A 70 -33.98 -24.05 45.58
CA GLN A 70 -33.68 -24.71 44.31
C GLN A 70 -33.04 -23.71 43.34
N HIS A 71 -33.64 -22.54 43.15
CA HIS A 71 -33.09 -21.51 42.27
C HIS A 71 -31.69 -21.05 42.69
N ASN A 72 -31.47 -20.87 43.99
CA ASN A 72 -30.14 -20.52 44.51
C ASN A 72 -29.12 -21.64 44.27
N LEU A 73 -29.53 -22.91 44.44
CA LEU A 73 -28.67 -24.06 44.15
C LEU A 73 -28.32 -24.13 42.67
N ASP A 74 -29.30 -23.98 41.78
CA ASP A 74 -29.09 -24.00 40.32
C ASP A 74 -28.14 -22.88 39.89
N THR A 75 -28.32 -21.67 40.43
CA THR A 75 -27.44 -20.53 40.15
C THR A 75 -26.02 -20.76 40.67
N THR A 76 -25.88 -21.36 41.86
CA THR A 76 -24.58 -21.67 42.45
C THR A 76 -23.86 -22.77 41.66
N LEU A 77 -24.59 -23.78 41.19
CA LEU A 77 -24.06 -24.83 40.32
C LEU A 77 -23.54 -24.25 39.02
N GLN A 78 -24.33 -23.39 38.35
CA GLN A 78 -23.91 -22.74 37.11
C GLN A 78 -22.67 -21.86 37.31
N CYS A 79 -22.57 -21.16 38.44
CA CYS A 79 -21.38 -20.39 38.80
C CYS A 79 -20.15 -21.30 38.99
N LEU A 80 -20.30 -22.43 39.69
CA LEU A 80 -19.23 -23.42 39.87
C LEU A 80 -18.79 -24.06 38.55
N GLU A 81 -19.73 -24.37 37.66
CA GLU A 81 -19.43 -24.88 36.31
C GLU A 81 -18.60 -23.88 35.52
N THR A 82 -18.99 -22.60 35.52
CA THR A 82 -18.21 -21.53 34.86
C THR A 82 -16.79 -21.41 35.41
N VAL A 83 -16.62 -21.56 36.74
CA VAL A 83 -15.30 -21.54 37.37
C VAL A 83 -14.47 -22.74 36.91
N LEU A 84 -15.03 -23.95 36.95
CA LEU A 84 -14.36 -25.19 36.55
C LEU A 84 -13.88 -25.11 35.09
N GLU A 85 -14.69 -24.56 34.19
CA GLU A 85 -14.32 -24.36 32.78
C GLU A 85 -13.01 -23.58 32.60
N HIS A 86 -12.70 -22.62 33.47
CA HIS A 86 -11.45 -21.85 33.41
C HIS A 86 -10.23 -22.61 33.93
N TYR A 87 -10.41 -23.51 34.91
CA TYR A 87 -9.32 -24.37 35.39
C TYR A 87 -9.01 -25.49 34.38
N ASP A 88 -10.04 -26.08 33.78
CA ASP A 88 -9.90 -27.16 32.79
C ASP A 88 -9.38 -26.66 31.42
N ALA A 89 -9.60 -25.37 31.10
CA ALA A 89 -9.19 -24.76 29.83
C ALA A 89 -7.71 -25.03 29.49
N SER A 90 -6.82 -24.95 30.47
CA SER A 90 -5.39 -25.21 30.27
C SER A 90 -5.12 -26.65 29.82
N GLN A 91 -5.78 -27.63 30.44
CA GLN A 91 -5.56 -29.05 30.18
C GLN A 91 -6.18 -29.49 28.84
N GLU A 92 -7.38 -28.98 28.52
CA GLU A 92 -8.08 -29.30 27.27
C GLU A 92 -7.34 -28.74 26.05
N VAL A 93 -6.84 -27.50 26.14
CA VAL A 93 -6.23 -26.79 25.02
C VAL A 93 -4.73 -27.12 24.85
N CYS A 94 -4.05 -27.59 25.90
CA CYS A 94 -2.62 -27.87 25.91
C CYS A 94 -2.14 -28.71 24.71
N ASN A 95 -2.83 -29.81 24.42
CA ASN A 95 -2.46 -30.69 23.30
C ASN A 95 -2.56 -29.95 21.97
N LEU A 96 -3.64 -29.20 21.73
CA LEU A 96 -3.86 -28.45 20.50
C LEU A 96 -2.76 -27.39 20.30
N ILE A 97 -2.38 -26.66 21.36
CA ILE A 97 -1.32 -25.65 21.30
C ILE A 97 0.03 -26.24 20.94
N HIS A 98 0.38 -27.39 21.52
CA HIS A 98 1.63 -28.07 21.20
C HIS A 98 1.68 -28.63 19.77
N LEU A 99 0.54 -29.05 19.22
CA LEU A 99 0.42 -29.45 17.81
C LEU A 99 0.56 -28.27 16.85
N GLY A 100 0.12 -27.08 17.29
CA GLY A 100 0.11 -25.87 16.47
C GLY A 100 -1.08 -25.80 15.50
N PRO A 101 -1.28 -24.66 14.84
CA PRO A 101 -2.37 -24.46 13.90
C PRO A 101 -2.18 -25.29 12.62
N SER A 102 -3.27 -25.89 12.12
CA SER A 102 -3.30 -26.61 10.85
C SER A 102 -3.70 -25.70 9.69
N GLU A 103 -3.08 -25.89 8.52
CA GLU A 103 -3.45 -25.18 7.30
C GLU A 103 -4.96 -25.37 6.98
N GLY A 104 -5.65 -24.26 6.71
CA GLY A 104 -7.08 -24.26 6.38
C GLY A 104 -8.05 -24.38 7.55
N ASP A 105 -7.58 -24.63 8.79
CA ASP A 105 -8.42 -24.71 9.99
C ASP A 105 -7.81 -23.96 11.18
N VAL A 106 -7.36 -22.73 10.92
CA VAL A 106 -6.74 -21.88 11.94
C VAL A 106 -7.76 -21.36 12.95
N VAL A 107 -9.03 -21.26 12.58
CA VAL A 107 -10.09 -20.71 13.44
C VAL A 107 -10.22 -21.51 14.73
N VAL A 108 -10.22 -22.85 14.65
CA VAL A 108 -10.28 -23.73 15.84
C VAL A 108 -9.11 -23.47 16.80
N PHE A 109 -7.92 -23.20 16.26
CA PHE A 109 -6.74 -22.86 17.05
C PHE A 109 -6.88 -21.49 17.73
N LEU A 110 -7.38 -20.49 17.00
CA LEU A 110 -7.59 -19.14 17.54
C LEU A 110 -8.68 -19.11 18.61
N ASP A 111 -9.79 -19.85 18.42
CA ASP A 111 -10.86 -19.99 19.42
C ASP A 111 -10.33 -20.62 20.72
N ALA A 112 -9.42 -21.60 20.59
CA ALA A 112 -8.78 -22.22 21.74
C ALA A 112 -7.85 -21.24 22.48
N LEU A 113 -7.17 -20.34 21.77
CA LEU A 113 -6.41 -19.25 22.39
C LEU A 113 -7.31 -18.21 23.06
N ASP A 114 -8.47 -17.89 22.47
CA ASP A 114 -9.45 -17.00 23.09
C ASP A 114 -10.00 -17.60 24.39
N ARG A 115 -10.20 -18.92 24.44
CA ARG A 115 -10.58 -19.62 25.68
C ARG A 115 -9.49 -19.52 26.75
N LEU A 116 -8.22 -19.66 26.38
CA LEU A 116 -7.10 -19.43 27.31
C LEU A 116 -7.01 -17.96 27.74
N LYS A 117 -7.28 -17.01 26.84
CA LYS A 117 -7.31 -15.59 27.18
C LYS A 117 -8.40 -15.28 28.20
N ALA A 118 -9.59 -15.84 28.02
CA ALA A 118 -10.70 -15.71 28.96
C ALA A 118 -10.35 -16.30 30.33
N ALA A 119 -9.71 -17.49 30.37
CA ALA A 119 -9.21 -18.08 31.61
C ALA A 119 -8.14 -17.20 32.28
N MET A 120 -7.21 -16.63 31.50
CA MET A 120 -6.19 -15.71 32.01
C MET A 120 -6.82 -14.45 32.62
N ASP A 121 -7.80 -13.83 31.95
CA ASP A 121 -8.50 -12.65 32.46
C ASP A 121 -9.31 -12.97 33.72
N TYR A 122 -9.92 -14.16 33.80
CA TYR A 122 -10.59 -14.64 34.99
C TYR A 122 -9.62 -14.76 36.18
N PHE A 123 -8.46 -15.39 35.99
CA PHE A 123 -7.48 -15.54 37.07
C PHE A 123 -6.88 -14.19 37.49
N LEU A 124 -6.59 -13.30 36.55
CA LEU A 124 -6.08 -11.95 36.86
C LEU A 124 -7.05 -11.15 37.72
N ASN A 125 -8.35 -11.24 37.45
CA ASN A 125 -9.37 -10.47 38.18
C ASN A 125 -9.74 -11.08 39.53
N ASN A 126 -9.69 -12.41 39.67
CA ASN A 126 -10.15 -13.09 40.88
C ASN A 126 -9.01 -13.51 41.81
N ASN A 127 -7.93 -14.10 41.26
CA ASN A 127 -6.85 -14.72 42.03
C ASN A 127 -5.49 -14.54 41.33
N SER A 128 -4.82 -13.42 41.57
CA SER A 128 -3.60 -13.03 40.84
C SER A 128 -2.30 -13.73 41.27
N GLN A 129 -2.31 -14.56 42.30
CA GLN A 129 -1.10 -15.22 42.86
C GLN A 129 -1.13 -16.76 42.72
N THR A 130 -1.83 -17.27 41.71
CA THR A 130 -2.01 -18.72 41.48
C THR A 130 -0.99 -19.25 40.47
N VAL A 131 -0.58 -20.52 40.64
CA VAL A 131 0.33 -21.22 39.71
C VAL A 131 -0.37 -21.49 38.38
N GLU A 132 -1.70 -21.60 38.43
CA GLU A 132 -2.60 -21.76 37.31
C GLU A 132 -2.52 -20.56 36.35
N LEU A 133 -2.41 -19.33 36.89
CA LEU A 133 -2.23 -18.14 36.07
C LEU A 133 -0.92 -18.20 35.28
N ASP A 134 0.19 -18.60 35.93
CA ASP A 134 1.49 -18.73 35.28
C ASP A 134 1.46 -19.80 34.18
N ASN A 135 0.83 -20.95 34.44
CA ASN A 135 0.67 -22.03 33.47
C ASN A 135 -0.15 -21.59 32.25
N VAL A 136 -1.31 -20.96 32.47
CA VAL A 136 -2.18 -20.45 31.38
C VAL A 136 -1.45 -19.36 30.59
N THR A 137 -0.74 -18.46 31.27
CA THR A 137 0.03 -17.37 30.62
C THR A 137 1.16 -17.94 29.76
N SER A 138 1.92 -18.90 30.27
CA SER A 138 2.99 -19.57 29.53
C SER A 138 2.46 -20.30 28.30
N LEU A 139 1.36 -21.04 28.46
CA LEU A 139 0.72 -21.78 27.38
C LEU A 139 0.14 -20.84 26.31
N PHE A 140 -0.51 -19.74 26.72
CA PHE A 140 -1.01 -18.72 25.81
C PHE A 140 0.11 -18.06 25.01
N ASN A 141 1.24 -17.72 25.65
CA ASN A 141 2.40 -17.17 24.96
C ASN A 141 3.00 -18.15 23.96
N THR A 142 3.11 -19.43 24.33
CA THR A 142 3.56 -20.52 23.42
C THR A 142 2.62 -20.65 22.22
N GLY A 143 1.31 -20.57 22.46
CA GLY A 143 0.30 -20.56 21.41
C GLY A 143 0.44 -19.36 20.45
N CYS A 144 0.63 -18.15 20.99
CA CYS A 144 0.88 -16.95 20.18
C CYS A 144 2.15 -17.08 19.32
N GLU A 145 3.23 -17.66 19.87
CA GLU A 145 4.44 -17.93 19.11
C GLU A 145 4.19 -18.94 17.99
N SER A 146 3.40 -19.99 18.24
CA SER A 146 2.96 -20.96 17.24
C SER A 146 2.16 -20.31 16.10
N VAL A 147 1.25 -19.37 16.42
CA VAL A 147 0.52 -18.57 15.41
C VAL A 147 1.47 -17.73 14.55
N ASN A 148 2.42 -17.02 15.17
CA ASN A 148 3.41 -16.23 14.43
C ASN A 148 4.29 -17.11 13.53
N ASN A 149 4.68 -18.29 14.00
CA ASN A 149 5.46 -19.26 13.23
C ASN A 149 4.66 -19.82 12.05
N HIS A 150 3.38 -20.11 12.24
CA HIS A 150 2.48 -20.54 11.17
C HIS A 150 2.25 -19.44 10.14
N PHE A 151 2.03 -18.21 10.59
CA PHE A 151 1.92 -17.04 9.72
C PHE A 151 3.17 -16.87 8.84
N ARG A 152 4.36 -16.98 9.45
CA ARG A 152 5.65 -16.99 8.71
C ARG A 152 5.74 -18.17 7.74
N PHE A 153 5.32 -19.36 8.15
CA PHE A 153 5.37 -20.56 7.33
C PHE A 153 4.48 -20.44 6.09
N LEU A 154 3.23 -19.97 6.23
CA LEU A 154 2.32 -19.71 5.11
C LEU A 154 2.92 -18.71 4.11
N LEU A 155 3.53 -17.63 4.62
CA LEU A 155 4.23 -16.66 3.78
C LEU A 155 5.39 -17.32 3.02
N ARG A 156 6.29 -18.04 3.68
CA ARG A 156 7.43 -18.69 3.03
C ARG A 156 7.03 -19.76 2.02
N LYS A 157 5.94 -20.48 2.28
CA LYS A 157 5.43 -21.54 1.40
C LYS A 157 4.84 -20.98 0.11
N HIS A 158 4.14 -19.85 0.18
CA HIS A 158 3.35 -19.31 -0.93
C HIS A 158 3.90 -18.01 -1.54
N CYS A 159 4.95 -17.43 -0.96
CA CYS A 159 5.62 -16.25 -1.46
C CYS A 159 7.00 -16.62 -2.00
N SER A 160 7.13 -16.63 -3.33
CA SER A 160 8.41 -16.86 -4.01
C SER A 160 8.81 -15.63 -4.83
N PRO A 161 10.11 -15.28 -4.91
CA PRO A 161 10.58 -14.24 -5.82
C PRO A 161 10.09 -14.46 -7.25
N MET A 162 9.67 -13.37 -7.90
CA MET A 162 9.21 -13.37 -9.27
C MET A 162 10.39 -13.55 -10.22
N ARG A 163 10.20 -14.36 -11.27
CA ARG A 163 11.25 -14.56 -12.28
C ARG A 163 11.38 -13.31 -13.15
N PRO A 164 12.59 -12.99 -13.65
CA PRO A 164 12.81 -11.82 -14.49
C PRO A 164 11.88 -11.72 -15.69
N VAL A 165 11.61 -12.84 -16.36
CA VAL A 165 10.72 -12.94 -17.52
C VAL A 165 9.28 -12.53 -17.17
N ASP A 166 8.75 -13.03 -16.04
CA ASP A 166 7.38 -12.72 -15.62
C ASP A 166 7.26 -11.23 -15.21
N LEU A 167 8.30 -10.66 -14.60
CA LEU A 167 8.35 -9.24 -14.25
C LEU A 167 8.47 -8.35 -15.48
N LEU A 168 9.23 -8.76 -16.49
CA LEU A 168 9.30 -8.07 -17.77
C LEU A 168 7.95 -8.08 -18.47
N ASP A 169 7.25 -9.21 -18.50
CA ASP A 169 5.89 -9.30 -19.05
C ASP A 169 4.94 -8.32 -18.33
N LEU A 170 4.99 -8.25 -16.99
CA LEU A 170 4.23 -7.26 -16.21
C LEU A 170 4.55 -5.81 -16.58
N ILE A 171 5.82 -5.49 -16.87
CA ILE A 171 6.23 -4.15 -17.31
C ILE A 171 5.62 -3.84 -18.69
N TYR A 172 5.57 -4.82 -19.60
CA TYR A 172 5.17 -4.62 -20.98
C TYR A 172 3.65 -4.69 -21.25
N ILE A 173 2.87 -5.37 -20.41
CA ILE A 173 1.43 -5.63 -20.63
C ILE A 173 0.51 -4.40 -20.38
N GLU A 174 1.02 -3.29 -19.84
CA GLU A 174 0.29 -2.07 -19.39
C GLU A 174 -1.24 -1.91 -19.63
N GLU A 175 -1.97 -1.87 -18.50
CA GLU A 175 -3.14 -1.06 -18.07
C GLU A 175 -4.47 -1.01 -18.85
N ASP A 176 -4.55 -1.31 -20.15
CA ASP A 176 -5.81 -1.23 -20.91
C ASP A 176 -6.46 -2.60 -21.21
N SER A 177 -5.82 -3.72 -20.83
CA SER A 177 -6.53 -5.00 -20.82
C SER A 177 -7.37 -5.10 -19.56
N SER A 178 -8.66 -4.79 -19.72
CA SER A 178 -9.71 -5.18 -18.80
C SER A 178 -9.57 -6.66 -18.43
N GLY A 179 -8.99 -6.94 -17.27
CA GLY A 179 -9.13 -8.22 -16.57
C GLY A 179 -8.43 -9.44 -17.19
N GLU A 180 -7.37 -9.28 -18.00
CA GLU A 180 -6.50 -10.43 -18.26
C GLU A 180 -5.55 -10.59 -17.07
N ASP A 181 -5.95 -11.44 -16.13
CA ASP A 181 -5.08 -11.99 -15.09
C ASP A 181 -3.78 -12.43 -15.76
N CYS A 182 -2.63 -11.90 -15.34
CA CYS A 182 -1.34 -12.45 -15.74
C CYS A 182 -1.30 -13.90 -15.21
N PRO A 183 -1.53 -14.95 -16.04
CA PRO A 183 -1.88 -16.29 -15.54
C PRO A 183 -0.71 -16.98 -14.82
N SER A 184 0.47 -16.37 -14.90
CA SER A 184 1.75 -16.89 -14.44
C SER A 184 2.08 -16.50 -13.00
N ILE A 185 1.44 -15.48 -12.42
CA ILE A 185 1.80 -14.96 -11.09
C ILE A 185 1.02 -15.70 -10.02
N LYS A 186 1.57 -16.84 -9.59
CA LYS A 186 1.04 -17.64 -8.49
C LYS A 186 1.66 -17.20 -7.17
N GLN A 187 1.23 -16.06 -6.64
CA GLN A 187 1.57 -15.69 -5.27
C GLN A 187 0.31 -15.58 -4.44
N LEU A 188 0.37 -16.12 -3.23
CA LEU A 188 -0.70 -16.06 -2.21
C LEU A 188 -2.09 -16.47 -2.76
N PRO A 189 -2.41 -17.78 -2.77
CA PRO A 189 -3.75 -18.26 -3.07
C PRO A 189 -4.83 -17.54 -2.23
N PRO A 190 -6.07 -17.40 -2.73
CA PRO A 190 -7.13 -16.69 -2.01
C PRO A 190 -7.43 -17.33 -0.64
N SER A 191 -7.37 -18.66 -0.53
CA SER A 191 -7.51 -19.36 0.75
C SER A 191 -6.43 -18.98 1.76
N THR A 192 -5.17 -18.91 1.32
CA THR A 192 -4.05 -18.49 2.17
C THR A 192 -4.16 -17.02 2.56
N ARG A 193 -4.65 -16.15 1.68
CA ARG A 193 -4.92 -14.74 2.01
C ARG A 193 -5.97 -14.60 3.09
N GLU A 194 -7.04 -15.38 3.01
CA GLU A 194 -8.07 -15.43 4.06
C GLU A 194 -7.48 -15.86 5.39
N GLU A 195 -6.74 -16.97 5.40
CA GLU A 195 -6.12 -17.52 6.60
C GLU A 195 -5.14 -16.53 7.25
N LEU A 196 -4.27 -15.90 6.47
CA LEU A 196 -3.37 -14.86 6.96
C LEU A 196 -4.13 -13.65 7.50
N ARG A 197 -5.25 -13.24 6.87
CA ARG A 197 -6.07 -12.13 7.34
C ARG A 197 -6.74 -12.45 8.67
N CYS A 198 -7.28 -13.66 8.83
CA CYS A 198 -7.85 -14.12 10.10
C CYS A 198 -6.81 -14.04 11.22
N ILE A 199 -5.60 -14.54 10.98
CA ILE A 199 -4.48 -14.47 11.93
C ILE A 199 -4.12 -13.01 12.25
N ALA A 200 -3.92 -12.17 11.24
CA ALA A 200 -3.53 -10.78 11.42
C ALA A 200 -4.58 -9.97 12.20
N SER A 201 -5.87 -10.18 11.89
CA SER A 201 -6.97 -9.53 12.61
C SER A 201 -7.04 -9.99 14.06
N TRP A 202 -6.85 -11.29 14.32
CA TRP A 202 -6.85 -11.83 15.67
C TRP A 202 -5.68 -11.25 16.49
N LEU A 203 -4.46 -11.26 15.94
CA LEU A 203 -3.28 -10.71 16.62
C LEU A 203 -3.40 -9.20 16.89
N GLU A 204 -4.00 -8.42 15.97
CA GLU A 204 -4.24 -6.99 16.21
C GLU A 204 -5.23 -6.77 17.36
N ASN A 205 -6.31 -7.57 17.45
CA ASN A 205 -7.27 -7.50 18.55
C ASN A 205 -6.64 -7.81 19.91
N HIS A 206 -5.65 -8.71 19.93
CA HIS A 206 -4.88 -9.06 21.13
C HIS A 206 -3.63 -8.17 21.36
N LEU A 207 -3.52 -7.05 20.63
CA LEU A 207 -2.41 -6.08 20.72
C LEU A 207 -1.01 -6.70 20.47
N ARG A 208 -0.94 -7.82 19.75
CA ARG A 208 0.31 -8.49 19.37
C ARG A 208 0.73 -8.01 17.98
N ARG A 209 1.88 -7.33 17.89
CA ARG A 209 2.33 -6.67 16.65
C ARG A 209 3.44 -7.39 15.90
N GLU A 210 3.85 -8.56 16.34
CA GLU A 210 4.96 -9.31 15.72
C GLU A 210 4.65 -9.69 14.26
N TYR A 211 3.39 -9.99 13.93
CA TYR A 211 2.98 -10.29 12.56
C TYR A 211 3.29 -9.17 11.56
N VAL A 212 3.30 -7.91 12.01
CA VAL A 212 3.62 -6.74 11.17
C VAL A 212 5.06 -6.82 10.67
N THR A 213 5.99 -7.14 11.57
CA THR A 213 7.41 -7.25 11.21
C THR A 213 7.66 -8.51 10.40
N ILE A 214 7.03 -9.63 10.75
CA ILE A 214 7.13 -10.88 9.99
C ILE A 214 6.64 -10.70 8.55
N TYR A 215 5.45 -10.11 8.36
CA TYR A 215 4.91 -9.88 7.03
C TYR A 215 5.83 -8.96 6.21
N ALA A 216 6.23 -7.82 6.80
CA ALA A 216 7.07 -6.86 6.13
C ALA A 216 8.41 -7.47 5.69
N ASP A 217 9.07 -8.23 6.57
CA ASP A 217 10.40 -8.79 6.31
C ASP A 217 10.35 -9.90 5.25
N GLU A 218 9.39 -10.83 5.34
CA GLU A 218 9.27 -11.94 4.37
C GLU A 218 8.87 -11.42 2.97
N ARG A 219 7.95 -10.44 2.89
CA ARG A 219 7.58 -9.83 1.61
C ARG A 219 8.67 -8.89 1.07
N SER A 220 9.40 -8.18 1.94
CA SER A 220 10.54 -7.35 1.52
C SER A 220 11.59 -8.19 0.81
N ASP A 221 11.92 -9.36 1.36
CA ASP A 221 12.88 -10.30 0.76
C ASP A 221 12.40 -10.78 -0.62
N VAL A 222 11.10 -11.06 -0.78
CA VAL A 222 10.52 -11.46 -2.07
C VAL A 222 10.65 -10.36 -3.11
N VAL A 223 10.28 -9.11 -2.79
CA VAL A 223 10.42 -7.97 -3.72
C VAL A 223 11.87 -7.70 -4.05
N PHE A 224 12.72 -7.65 -3.02
CA PHE A 224 14.15 -7.40 -3.18
C PHE A 224 14.82 -8.44 -4.07
N ARG A 225 14.58 -9.74 -3.81
CA ARG A 225 15.13 -10.82 -4.64
C ARG A 225 14.58 -10.80 -6.05
N SER A 226 13.30 -10.46 -6.24
CA SER A 226 12.71 -10.33 -7.59
C SER A 226 13.43 -9.27 -8.42
N LEU A 227 13.69 -8.10 -7.82
CA LEU A 227 14.46 -7.04 -8.47
C LEU A 227 15.92 -7.39 -8.65
N GLN A 228 16.54 -8.07 -7.69
CA GLN A 228 17.93 -8.52 -7.78
C GLN A 228 18.09 -9.54 -8.91
N MET A 229 17.16 -10.50 -9.06
CA MET A 229 17.14 -11.46 -10.16
C MET A 229 16.98 -10.75 -11.51
N LEU A 230 16.13 -9.73 -11.60
CA LEU A 230 16.00 -8.91 -12.80
C LEU A 230 17.32 -8.22 -13.15
N LYS A 231 17.94 -7.58 -12.15
CA LYS A 231 19.24 -6.90 -12.29
C LYS A 231 20.36 -7.86 -12.75
N ASP A 232 20.37 -9.10 -12.25
CA ASP A 232 21.38 -10.08 -12.64
C ASP A 232 21.10 -10.69 -14.02
N HIS A 233 19.82 -10.89 -14.38
CA HIS A 233 19.43 -11.28 -15.74
C HIS A 233 19.92 -10.25 -16.77
N GLN A 234 19.83 -8.96 -16.45
CA GLN A 234 20.35 -7.85 -17.27
C GLN A 234 21.87 -7.87 -17.49
N LYS A 235 22.65 -8.48 -16.58
CA LYS A 235 24.11 -8.61 -16.73
C LYS A 235 24.54 -9.81 -17.56
N SER A 236 23.69 -10.84 -17.63
CA SER A 236 24.03 -12.16 -18.19
C SER A 236 24.12 -12.23 -19.72
N GLY A 237 23.95 -11.11 -20.44
CA GLY A 237 23.99 -11.06 -21.91
C GLY A 237 22.77 -11.66 -22.62
N SER A 238 21.84 -12.28 -21.88
CA SER A 238 20.54 -12.74 -22.40
C SER A 238 19.54 -11.59 -22.63
N TRP A 239 19.83 -10.43 -22.04
CA TRP A 239 19.04 -9.21 -22.15
C TRP A 239 19.14 -8.62 -23.56
N GLY A 240 18.00 -8.56 -24.26
CA GLY A 240 17.88 -8.07 -25.65
C GLY A 240 17.73 -9.15 -26.73
N SER A 241 18.10 -10.41 -26.45
CA SER A 241 18.07 -11.51 -27.42
C SER A 241 16.94 -12.53 -27.18
N GLU A 242 16.27 -12.48 -26.03
CA GLU A 242 15.30 -13.50 -25.63
C GLU A 242 13.88 -13.21 -26.16
N PRO A 243 13.29 -14.10 -26.99
CA PRO A 243 11.92 -13.95 -27.46
C PRO A 243 10.95 -14.25 -26.31
N LEU A 244 10.31 -13.22 -25.77
CA LEU A 244 9.09 -13.38 -24.98
C LEU A 244 8.02 -13.99 -25.90
N LYS A 245 7.57 -15.20 -25.58
CA LYS A 245 6.63 -15.97 -26.42
C LYS A 245 5.31 -15.22 -26.55
N THR A 246 5.06 -14.60 -27.71
CA THR A 246 3.70 -14.29 -28.16
C THR A 246 2.97 -15.59 -28.46
N ARG A 247 2.34 -16.19 -27.45
CA ARG A 247 1.32 -17.21 -27.68
C ARG A 247 0.01 -16.48 -27.96
N TYR A 248 -0.27 -16.16 -29.22
CA TYR A 248 -1.58 -16.25 -29.86
C TYR A 248 -1.42 -16.03 -31.37
N HIS A 249 -2.17 -16.80 -32.16
CA HIS A 249 -2.15 -16.78 -33.62
C HIS A 249 -2.59 -15.41 -34.17
N GLY A 250 -1.65 -14.67 -34.75
CA GLY A 250 -1.86 -13.42 -35.49
C GLY A 250 -0.55 -13.03 -36.18
N LYS A 251 -0.63 -12.39 -37.36
CA LYS A 251 0.49 -12.09 -38.29
C LYS A 251 1.79 -11.65 -37.60
N PRO A 252 2.98 -11.97 -38.18
CA PRO A 252 4.26 -11.57 -37.61
C PRO A 252 4.42 -10.04 -37.71
N GLU A 253 4.29 -9.33 -36.59
CA GLU A 253 4.74 -7.95 -36.47
C GLU A 253 6.29 -7.90 -36.43
N PRO A 254 6.91 -6.81 -36.93
CA PRO A 254 8.36 -6.67 -36.93
C PRO A 254 8.91 -6.70 -35.51
N ARG A 255 10.01 -7.44 -35.34
CA ARG A 255 10.71 -7.69 -34.08
C ARG A 255 11.19 -6.35 -33.49
N LYS A 256 10.67 -5.95 -32.33
CA LYS A 256 11.10 -4.72 -31.64
C LYS A 256 12.14 -5.03 -30.56
N SER A 257 13.27 -4.32 -30.60
CA SER A 257 14.30 -4.31 -29.56
C SER A 257 13.73 -3.88 -28.20
N THR A 258 14.37 -4.28 -27.09
CA THR A 258 14.03 -3.84 -25.73
C THR A 258 13.99 -2.32 -25.61
N SER A 259 14.94 -1.62 -26.24
CA SER A 259 15.00 -0.17 -26.30
C SER A 259 13.74 0.43 -26.97
N ALA A 260 13.34 -0.12 -28.13
CA ALA A 260 12.11 0.29 -28.82
C ALA A 260 10.84 0.05 -27.98
N ARG A 261 10.80 -1.01 -27.16
CA ARG A 261 9.66 -1.26 -26.25
C ARG A 261 9.64 -0.28 -25.07
N LEU A 262 10.80 0.02 -24.49
CA LEU A 262 10.92 1.04 -23.44
C LEU A 262 10.43 2.39 -23.95
N GLN A 263 10.89 2.79 -25.13
CA GLN A 263 10.47 4.04 -25.76
C GLN A 263 8.95 4.13 -25.91
N GLN A 264 8.29 3.05 -26.35
CA GLN A 264 6.82 3.01 -26.44
C GLN A 264 6.12 3.16 -25.07
N ILE A 265 6.64 2.55 -24.01
CA ILE A 265 6.08 2.73 -22.64
C ILE A 265 6.17 4.20 -22.25
N PHE A 266 7.33 4.82 -22.46
CA PHE A 266 7.56 6.21 -22.09
C PHE A 266 6.74 7.19 -22.93
N GLU A 267 6.59 6.97 -24.23
CA GLU A 267 5.71 7.77 -25.09
C GLU A 267 4.26 7.74 -24.61
N ARG A 268 3.73 6.55 -24.26
CA ARG A 268 2.37 6.44 -23.71
C ARG A 268 2.22 7.16 -22.39
N LYS A 269 3.18 7.01 -21.46
CA LYS A 269 3.16 7.72 -20.18
C LYS A 269 3.23 9.24 -20.35
N ALA A 270 4.06 9.73 -21.28
CA ALA A 270 4.14 11.15 -21.60
C ALA A 270 2.80 11.69 -22.12
N ASN A 271 2.14 10.94 -23.00
CA ASN A 271 0.81 11.30 -23.53
C ASN A 271 -0.27 11.31 -22.43
N LYS A 272 -0.25 10.36 -21.49
CA LYS A 272 -1.15 10.35 -20.31
C LYS A 272 -0.93 11.59 -19.42
N MET A 273 0.32 11.98 -19.19
CA MET A 273 0.66 13.17 -18.41
C MET A 273 0.16 14.45 -19.09
N LEU A 274 0.34 14.58 -20.41
CA LEU A 274 -0.19 15.71 -21.20
C LEU A 274 -1.72 15.79 -21.14
N HIS A 275 -2.42 14.67 -21.29
CA HIS A 275 -3.88 14.63 -21.16
C HIS A 275 -4.39 14.99 -19.75
N THR A 276 -3.63 14.66 -18.70
CA THR A 276 -3.97 15.06 -17.31
C THR A 276 -3.84 16.57 -17.11
N ILE A 277 -2.95 17.24 -17.85
CA ILE A 277 -2.75 18.70 -17.83
C ILE A 277 -3.81 19.42 -18.70
N GLU A 278 -4.19 18.83 -19.84
CA GLU A 278 -5.19 19.41 -20.77
C GLU A 278 -6.64 19.30 -20.31
N GLN A 279 -6.96 18.48 -19.30
CA GLN A 279 -8.32 18.43 -18.71
C GLN A 279 -8.77 19.74 -18.04
N SER A 280 -7.89 20.76 -18.00
CA SER A 280 -8.25 22.12 -17.58
C SER A 280 -8.57 23.10 -18.71
N ARG A 281 -8.44 22.76 -20.01
CA ARG A 281 -8.88 23.64 -21.12
C ARG A 281 -9.28 22.85 -22.37
N PHE A 282 -10.53 23.08 -22.80
CA PHE A 282 -11.16 22.75 -24.09
C PHE A 282 -10.33 21.97 -25.12
N ALA A 283 -10.86 20.80 -25.50
CA ALA A 283 -10.40 19.97 -26.59
C ALA A 283 -10.31 20.73 -27.92
N ILE A 284 -9.10 20.83 -28.47
CA ILE A 284 -8.87 21.04 -29.90
C ILE A 284 -7.99 19.89 -30.37
N ARG A 285 -8.61 18.92 -31.05
CA ARG A 285 -7.91 17.89 -31.82
C ARG A 285 -7.02 18.57 -32.85
N LYS A 286 -5.70 18.42 -32.74
CA LYS A 286 -4.79 18.56 -33.88
C LYS A 286 -4.38 17.18 -34.35
N ASN A 287 -4.93 16.78 -35.49
CA ASN A 287 -4.34 15.75 -36.34
C ASN A 287 -2.97 16.27 -36.83
N SER A 288 -1.89 15.62 -36.43
CA SER A 288 -0.63 15.67 -37.15
C SER A 288 -0.11 14.25 -37.30
N ALA A 289 -0.65 13.56 -38.29
CA ALA A 289 -0.04 12.37 -38.86
C ALA A 289 1.09 12.84 -39.80
N TYR A 290 2.29 12.95 -39.26
CA TYR A 290 3.51 12.78 -40.03
C TYR A 290 4.38 11.82 -39.24
N GLY A 291 4.34 10.57 -39.67
CA GLY A 291 5.22 9.53 -39.16
C GLY A 291 6.63 9.88 -39.59
N ASP A 292 7.47 10.22 -38.61
CA ASP A 292 8.90 10.24 -38.79
C ASP A 292 9.38 8.81 -38.57
N ASN A 293 9.55 8.07 -39.67
CA ASN A 293 10.29 6.81 -39.66
C ASN A 293 11.77 7.17 -39.54
N LEU A 294 12.19 7.56 -38.33
CA LEU A 294 13.61 7.60 -37.99
C LEU A 294 14.09 6.16 -37.99
N THR A 295 14.87 5.84 -39.01
CA THR A 295 15.69 4.64 -39.10
C THR A 295 16.40 4.43 -37.78
N ALA A 296 16.13 3.30 -37.13
CA ALA A 296 16.95 2.78 -36.05
C ALA A 296 18.36 2.58 -36.62
N ASP A 297 19.20 3.58 -36.48
CA ASP A 297 20.62 3.47 -36.78
C ASP A 297 21.24 2.62 -35.67
N ASP A 298 21.82 1.49 -36.06
CA ASP A 298 22.33 0.39 -35.23
C ASP A 298 23.62 0.76 -34.47
N HIS A 299 23.76 2.01 -34.04
CA HIS A 299 24.90 2.51 -33.27
C HIS A 299 24.52 2.78 -31.81
N VAL A 300 23.91 1.78 -31.15
CA VAL A 300 23.78 1.81 -29.68
C VAL A 300 25.17 1.60 -29.09
N GLY A 301 25.82 2.70 -28.72
CA GLY A 301 27.07 2.67 -27.96
C GLY A 301 26.88 1.92 -26.64
N ASP A 302 27.91 1.21 -26.22
CA ASP A 302 27.99 0.43 -24.96
C ASP A 302 27.55 1.24 -23.71
N GLY A 303 27.62 2.57 -23.77
CA GLY A 303 27.23 3.49 -22.69
C GLY A 303 25.72 3.58 -22.40
N ASP A 304 24.84 3.35 -23.38
CA ASP A 304 23.39 3.45 -23.19
C ASP A 304 22.81 2.24 -22.42
N GLN A 305 23.51 1.11 -22.46
CA GLN A 305 23.01 -0.12 -21.87
C GLN A 305 22.86 -0.04 -20.35
N ASP A 306 23.79 0.61 -19.63
CA ASP A 306 23.73 0.69 -18.16
C ASP A 306 22.53 1.55 -17.70
N LEU A 307 22.24 2.63 -18.41
CA LEU A 307 21.11 3.52 -18.12
C LEU A 307 19.77 2.87 -18.51
N GLU A 308 19.70 2.20 -19.66
CA GLU A 308 18.52 1.40 -20.04
C GLU A 308 18.23 0.29 -19.03
N LYS A 309 19.27 -0.41 -18.55
CA LYS A 309 19.12 -1.45 -17.52
C LYS A 309 18.54 -0.87 -16.23
N TYR A 310 19.00 0.30 -15.81
CA TYR A 310 18.44 1.01 -14.66
C TYR A 310 16.98 1.42 -14.84
N LEU A 311 16.59 1.89 -16.03
CA LEU A 311 15.19 2.25 -16.31
C LEU A 311 14.26 1.04 -16.20
N VAL A 312 14.68 -0.12 -16.70
CA VAL A 312 13.94 -1.38 -16.54
C VAL A 312 13.85 -1.77 -15.06
N LEU A 313 14.93 -1.60 -14.29
CA LEU A 313 14.92 -1.87 -12.85
C LEU A 313 13.93 -0.96 -12.11
N LEU A 314 13.87 0.33 -12.48
CA LEU A 314 12.95 1.31 -11.92
C LEU A 314 11.48 0.99 -12.27
N LEU A 315 11.21 0.58 -13.50
CA LEU A 315 9.88 0.09 -13.92
C LEU A 315 9.49 -1.19 -13.19
N GLY A 316 10.44 -2.11 -13.01
CA GLY A 316 10.24 -3.32 -12.21
C GLY A 316 9.88 -2.99 -10.76
N LEU A 317 10.58 -2.02 -10.14
CA LEU A 317 10.26 -1.54 -8.80
C LEU A 317 8.84 -0.99 -8.75
N GLN A 318 8.46 -0.12 -9.70
CA GLN A 318 7.11 0.42 -9.77
C GLN A 318 6.06 -0.70 -9.82
N ARG A 319 6.22 -1.67 -10.73
CA ARG A 319 5.25 -2.76 -10.92
C ARG A 319 5.12 -3.63 -9.67
N LEU A 320 6.24 -4.00 -9.05
CA LEU A 320 6.22 -4.79 -7.82
C LEU A 320 5.57 -4.03 -6.67
N LEU A 321 5.88 -2.74 -6.47
CA LEU A 321 5.28 -1.96 -5.38
C LEU A 321 3.77 -1.76 -5.55
N ILE A 322 3.27 -1.59 -6.78
CA ILE A 322 1.83 -1.55 -7.06
C ILE A 322 1.18 -2.89 -6.68
N TRP A 323 1.81 -3.98 -7.09
CA TRP A 323 1.30 -5.32 -6.88
C TRP A 323 1.32 -5.73 -5.40
N GLU A 324 2.36 -5.38 -4.65
CA GLU A 324 2.42 -5.57 -3.19
C GLU A 324 1.32 -4.81 -2.46
N ARG A 325 0.96 -3.59 -2.90
CA ARG A 325 -0.12 -2.84 -2.26
C ARG A 325 -1.46 -3.56 -2.34
N GLN A 326 -1.73 -4.22 -3.47
CA GLN A 326 -2.96 -5.00 -3.67
C GLN A 326 -2.99 -6.21 -2.73
N ILE A 327 -1.88 -6.95 -2.63
CA ILE A 327 -1.81 -8.11 -1.73
C ILE A 327 -1.86 -7.67 -0.27
N LEU A 328 -1.17 -6.58 0.07
CA LEU A 328 -1.12 -6.04 1.43
C LEU A 328 -2.53 -5.65 1.91
N SER A 329 -3.33 -4.98 1.06
CA SER A 329 -4.71 -4.62 1.41
C SER A 329 -5.62 -5.82 1.63
N ASP A 330 -5.29 -6.96 1.02
CA ASP A 330 -6.06 -8.19 1.20
C ASP A 330 -5.70 -8.91 2.49
N VAL A 331 -4.55 -8.67 3.12
CA VAL A 331 -4.07 -9.47 4.27
C VAL A 331 -4.00 -8.67 5.57
N ILE A 332 -3.52 -7.44 5.51
CA ILE A 332 -3.17 -6.65 6.70
C ILE A 332 -4.29 -5.65 7.04
N PRO A 333 -4.62 -5.46 8.33
CA PRO A 333 -5.60 -4.46 8.76
C PRO A 333 -5.27 -3.04 8.26
N SER A 334 -6.32 -2.27 7.94
CA SER A 334 -6.21 -0.93 7.35
C SER A 334 -5.41 0.07 8.19
N THR A 335 -5.36 -0.13 9.51
CA THR A 335 -4.63 0.69 10.48
C THR A 335 -3.10 0.59 10.34
N ARG A 336 -2.58 -0.50 9.76
CA ARG A 336 -1.13 -0.79 9.70
C ARG A 336 -0.54 -0.75 8.30
N LEU A 337 -1.37 -0.60 7.26
CA LEU A 337 -0.93 -0.67 5.85
C LEU A 337 0.27 0.24 5.55
N GLY A 338 0.25 1.49 6.03
CA GLY A 338 1.32 2.45 5.79
C GLY A 338 2.67 2.03 6.40
N GLU A 339 2.64 1.54 7.65
CA GLU A 339 3.83 1.09 8.39
C GLU A 339 4.44 -0.15 7.73
N VAL A 340 3.61 -1.15 7.43
CA VAL A 340 4.06 -2.41 6.83
C VAL A 340 4.63 -2.16 5.43
N PHE A 341 3.96 -1.34 4.62
CA PHE A 341 4.42 -1.00 3.27
C PHE A 341 5.75 -0.24 3.30
N SER A 342 5.90 0.74 4.21
CA SER A 342 7.14 1.50 4.35
C SER A 342 8.34 0.58 4.63
N ARG A 343 8.20 -0.33 5.60
CA ARG A 343 9.26 -1.29 5.93
C ARG A 343 9.54 -2.25 4.78
N LEU A 344 8.51 -2.79 4.14
CA LEU A 344 8.62 -3.72 3.03
C LEU A 344 9.40 -3.13 1.84
N ALA A 345 9.05 -1.91 1.43
CA ALA A 345 9.63 -1.28 0.24
C ALA A 345 11.08 -0.78 0.45
N SER A 346 11.50 -0.55 1.70
CA SER A 346 12.76 0.11 2.04
C SER A 346 13.99 -0.52 1.38
N ALA A 347 14.21 -1.83 1.52
CA ALA A 347 15.39 -2.51 0.98
C ALA A 347 15.46 -2.45 -0.57
N SER A 348 14.30 -2.54 -1.22
CA SER A 348 14.19 -2.50 -2.69
C SER A 348 14.44 -1.10 -3.24
N ILE A 349 13.94 -0.06 -2.56
CA ILE A 349 14.22 1.35 -2.90
C ILE A 349 15.70 1.65 -2.70
N GLU A 350 16.28 1.23 -1.57
CA GLU A 350 17.71 1.41 -1.29
C GLU A 350 18.59 0.79 -2.38
N MET A 351 18.20 -0.39 -2.90
CA MET A 351 18.91 -1.03 -4.01
C MET A 351 18.90 -0.18 -5.29
N VAL A 352 17.74 0.37 -5.66
CA VAL A 352 17.60 1.24 -6.84
C VAL A 352 18.37 2.54 -6.66
N VAL A 353 18.31 3.15 -5.47
CA VAL A 353 19.10 4.34 -5.13
C VAL A 353 20.60 4.05 -5.31
N LYS A 354 21.12 2.98 -4.69
CA LYS A 354 22.53 2.59 -4.82
C LYS A 354 22.96 2.32 -6.27
N ASP A 355 22.07 1.74 -7.08
CA ASP A 355 22.35 1.49 -8.49
C ASP A 355 22.46 2.81 -9.29
N ALA A 356 21.53 3.74 -9.06
CA ALA A 356 21.57 5.06 -9.66
C ALA A 356 22.85 5.82 -9.27
N GLU A 357 23.27 5.73 -8.01
CA GLU A 357 24.52 6.34 -7.54
C GLU A 357 25.76 5.76 -8.20
N SER A 358 25.77 4.43 -8.42
CA SER A 358 26.85 3.73 -9.12
C SER A 358 26.96 4.17 -10.58
N ILE A 359 25.82 4.23 -11.28
CA ILE A 359 25.74 4.69 -12.67
C ILE A 359 26.19 6.15 -12.78
N THR A 360 25.66 7.01 -11.90
CA THR A 360 26.04 8.43 -11.87
C THR A 360 27.55 8.61 -11.65
N SER A 361 28.15 7.79 -10.77
CA SER A 361 29.60 7.81 -10.51
C SER A 361 30.43 7.30 -11.69
N LYS A 362 29.91 6.36 -12.49
CA LYS A 362 30.53 5.95 -13.76
C LYS A 362 30.49 7.09 -14.77
N VAL A 363 29.33 7.69 -15.00
CA VAL A 363 29.18 8.82 -15.93
C VAL A 363 30.10 9.98 -15.56
N LEU A 364 30.18 10.36 -14.28
CA LEU A 364 31.11 11.42 -13.85
C LEU A 364 32.58 11.13 -14.20
N ARG A 365 33.02 9.88 -14.13
CA ARG A 365 34.37 9.48 -14.55
C ARG A 365 34.53 9.56 -16.07
N SER A 366 33.49 9.25 -16.82
CA SER A 366 33.49 9.33 -18.29
C SER A 366 33.48 10.78 -18.80
N ILE A 367 32.73 11.67 -18.13
CA ILE A 367 32.78 13.11 -18.38
C ILE A 367 34.21 13.64 -18.13
N ALA A 368 34.86 13.24 -17.02
CA ALA A 368 36.25 13.61 -16.74
C ALA A 368 37.26 13.10 -17.80
N ARG A 369 36.95 11.97 -18.46
CA ARG A 369 37.71 11.42 -19.59
C ARG A 369 37.34 12.05 -20.94
N LYS A 370 36.43 13.03 -20.96
CA LYS A 370 35.89 13.67 -22.18
C LYS A 370 35.13 12.70 -23.09
N ASN A 371 34.55 11.62 -22.54
CA ASN A 371 33.63 10.77 -23.27
C ASN A 371 32.20 11.33 -23.16
N TRP A 372 31.77 12.06 -24.20
CA TRP A 372 30.50 12.79 -24.18
C TRP A 372 29.28 11.92 -24.51
N THR A 373 29.47 10.76 -25.15
CA THR A 373 28.38 9.82 -25.48
C THR A 373 27.66 9.32 -24.21
N GLU A 374 28.42 8.84 -23.22
CA GLU A 374 27.88 8.43 -21.91
C GLU A 374 27.24 9.59 -21.12
N ALA A 375 27.74 10.81 -21.34
CA ALA A 375 27.20 12.01 -20.69
C ALA A 375 25.82 12.37 -21.25
N LEU A 376 25.61 12.18 -22.56
CA LEU A 376 24.33 12.44 -23.22
C LEU A 376 23.25 11.45 -22.77
N GLY A 377 23.61 10.18 -22.54
CA GLY A 377 22.71 9.17 -22.00
C GLY A 377 22.05 9.59 -20.66
N VAL A 378 22.73 10.40 -19.84
CA VAL A 378 22.15 10.92 -18.58
C VAL A 378 20.90 11.76 -18.82
N PHE A 379 20.85 12.54 -19.90
CA PHE A 379 19.69 13.37 -20.20
C PHE A 379 18.49 12.52 -20.62
N SER A 380 18.73 11.47 -21.41
CA SER A 380 17.72 10.46 -21.75
C SER A 380 17.17 9.77 -20.49
N ALA A 381 18.06 9.27 -19.63
CA ALA A 381 17.65 8.63 -18.38
C ALA A 381 16.89 9.60 -17.46
N LEU A 382 17.36 10.85 -17.33
CA LEU A 382 16.71 11.86 -16.51
C LEU A 382 15.31 12.21 -17.02
N LYS A 383 15.09 12.23 -18.34
CA LYS A 383 13.76 12.38 -18.96
C LYS A 383 12.81 11.28 -18.48
N HIS A 384 13.28 10.04 -18.57
CA HIS A 384 12.51 8.86 -18.22
C HIS A 384 12.25 8.72 -16.70
N VAL A 385 13.25 9.02 -15.87
CA VAL A 385 13.10 9.03 -14.40
C VAL A 385 12.10 10.09 -13.97
N THR A 386 12.17 11.31 -14.54
CA THR A 386 11.21 12.39 -14.25
C THR A 386 9.77 11.99 -14.56
N LEU A 387 9.57 11.12 -15.57
CA LEU A 387 8.25 10.63 -15.96
C LEU A 387 7.73 9.50 -15.05
N ILE A 388 8.59 8.58 -14.59
CA ILE A 388 8.18 7.44 -13.73
C ILE A 388 8.05 7.84 -12.26
N GLN A 389 8.94 8.70 -11.77
CA GLN A 389 9.06 9.05 -10.36
C GLN A 389 7.74 9.46 -9.67
N PRO A 390 6.87 10.31 -10.24
CA PRO A 390 5.62 10.67 -9.56
C PRO A 390 4.69 9.49 -9.32
N ASP A 391 4.73 8.46 -10.17
CA ASP A 391 3.92 7.25 -9.96
C ASP A 391 4.45 6.42 -8.78
N ILE A 392 5.77 6.34 -8.62
CA ILE A 392 6.40 5.64 -7.49
C ILE A 392 6.19 6.44 -6.20
N GLU A 393 6.38 7.75 -6.24
CA GLU A 393 6.22 8.63 -5.07
C GLU A 393 4.81 8.59 -4.50
N LYS A 394 3.76 8.49 -5.33
CA LYS A 394 2.38 8.28 -4.87
C LYS A 394 2.22 7.04 -3.98
N LEU A 395 3.04 6.02 -4.20
CA LEU A 395 3.04 4.78 -3.43
C LEU A 395 3.96 4.87 -2.21
N CYS A 396 4.95 5.74 -2.18
CA CYS A 396 5.94 5.79 -1.09
C CYS A 396 5.55 6.72 0.06
N ASP A 397 6.18 6.51 1.23
CA ASP A 397 6.10 7.44 2.35
C ASP A 397 7.02 8.66 2.17
N ILE A 398 7.00 9.61 3.11
CA ILE A 398 7.73 10.88 3.01
C ILE A 398 9.26 10.66 2.98
N ALA A 399 9.78 9.70 3.76
CA ALA A 399 11.20 9.42 3.83
C ALA A 399 11.71 8.79 2.52
N GLN A 400 10.98 7.81 2.00
CA GLN A 400 11.27 7.15 0.73
C GLN A 400 11.16 8.11 -0.46
N ARG A 401 10.15 9.00 -0.48
CA ARG A 401 10.05 10.07 -1.48
C ARG A 401 11.29 10.95 -1.49
N THR A 402 11.78 11.31 -0.31
CA THR A 402 12.99 12.13 -0.17
C THR A 402 14.22 11.39 -0.72
N GLN A 403 14.36 10.09 -0.43
CA GLN A 403 15.45 9.26 -0.97
C GLN A 403 15.42 9.17 -2.52
N LEU A 404 14.24 8.96 -3.10
CA LEU A 404 14.07 8.92 -4.56
C LEU A 404 14.31 10.31 -5.20
N ALA A 405 13.87 11.38 -4.55
CA ALA A 405 14.15 12.74 -5.00
C ALA A 405 15.65 13.09 -4.98
N MET A 406 16.42 12.56 -4.03
CA MET A 406 17.88 12.71 -4.02
C MET A 406 18.54 12.07 -5.25
N VAL A 407 18.02 10.96 -5.76
CA VAL A 407 18.51 10.34 -7.01
C VAL A 407 18.29 11.26 -8.20
N LEU A 408 17.10 11.85 -8.32
CA LEU A 408 16.79 12.82 -9.36
C LEU A 408 17.74 14.03 -9.29
N GLN A 409 17.95 14.58 -8.09
CA GLN A 409 18.87 15.70 -7.87
C GLN A 409 20.31 15.33 -8.25
N LYS A 410 20.76 14.11 -7.96
CA LYS A 410 22.10 13.63 -8.29
C LYS A 410 22.29 13.48 -9.81
N LEU A 411 21.28 12.97 -10.52
CA LEU A 411 21.25 12.91 -11.98
C LEU A 411 21.26 14.31 -12.60
N GLN A 412 20.46 15.25 -12.08
CA GLN A 412 20.43 16.66 -12.51
C GLN A 412 21.79 17.34 -12.32
N THR A 413 22.42 17.15 -11.16
CA THR A 413 23.76 17.71 -10.85
C THR A 413 24.82 17.13 -11.79
N THR A 414 24.70 15.86 -12.15
CA THR A 414 25.61 15.19 -13.09
C THR A 414 25.42 15.71 -14.52
N GLY A 415 24.18 15.91 -14.94
CA GLY A 415 23.88 16.59 -16.20
C GLY A 415 24.41 18.02 -16.24
N ALA A 416 24.24 18.79 -15.16
CA ALA A 416 24.80 20.15 -15.06
C ALA A 416 26.32 20.15 -15.22
N ARG A 417 27.00 19.25 -14.50
CA ARG A 417 28.45 19.10 -14.59
C ARG A 417 28.92 18.66 -15.98
N ALA A 418 28.14 17.85 -16.69
CA ALA A 418 28.44 17.51 -18.08
C ALA A 418 28.41 18.76 -18.98
N LEU A 419 27.38 19.61 -18.82
CA LEU A 419 27.25 20.85 -19.59
C LEU A 419 28.38 21.85 -19.26
N GLU A 420 28.76 21.98 -17.99
CA GLU A 420 29.87 22.85 -17.57
C GLU A 420 31.22 22.37 -18.11
N GLN A 421 31.54 21.08 -17.93
CA GLN A 421 32.81 20.53 -18.40
C GLN A 421 32.92 20.57 -19.93
N PHE A 422 31.80 20.43 -20.64
CA PHE A 422 31.79 20.60 -22.09
C PHE A 422 32.10 22.04 -22.48
N LEU A 423 31.48 23.01 -21.79
CA LEU A 423 31.74 24.43 -22.02
C LEU A 423 33.21 24.78 -21.78
N ASP A 424 33.82 24.24 -20.72
CA ASP A 424 35.25 24.44 -20.43
C ASP A 424 36.15 23.78 -21.49
N LEU A 425 35.75 22.62 -22.03
CA LEU A 425 36.44 22.01 -23.17
C LEU A 425 36.40 22.91 -24.41
N VAL A 426 35.27 23.56 -24.67
CA VAL A 426 35.10 24.48 -25.81
C VAL A 426 35.89 25.77 -25.62
N ARG A 427 35.96 26.31 -24.40
CA ARG A 427 36.85 27.45 -24.07
C ARG A 427 38.32 27.16 -24.31
N GLY A 428 38.69 25.87 -24.20
CA GLY A 428 40.06 25.42 -24.37
C GLY A 428 41.00 25.90 -23.26
N ASP A 429 42.17 25.28 -23.21
CA ASP A 429 43.25 25.66 -22.30
C ASP A 429 43.98 26.88 -22.89
N THR A 430 43.34 28.05 -22.82
CA THR A 430 43.90 29.32 -23.32
C THR A 430 45.20 29.72 -22.61
N GLY A 431 45.55 29.07 -21.49
CA GLY A 431 46.72 29.38 -20.66
C GLY A 431 47.97 28.50 -20.86
N SER A 432 47.84 27.26 -21.33
CA SER A 432 49.00 26.32 -21.40
C SER A 432 49.97 26.62 -22.56
N ASN A 433 49.50 27.32 -23.59
CA ASN A 433 50.30 27.60 -24.79
C ASN A 433 51.29 28.77 -24.64
N LEU A 434 51.31 29.47 -23.51
CA LEU A 434 52.23 30.60 -23.28
C LEU A 434 53.59 30.18 -22.70
N VAL A 435 53.78 28.92 -22.26
CA VAL A 435 55.01 28.49 -21.57
C VAL A 435 55.82 27.42 -22.33
N ALA A 436 55.33 26.86 -23.44
CA ALA A 436 56.04 25.82 -24.19
C ALA A 436 56.98 26.38 -25.28
N MET A 437 57.89 27.29 -24.92
CA MET A 437 58.94 27.84 -25.79
C MET A 437 60.21 26.95 -25.83
N GLY A 438 60.07 25.61 -25.76
CA GLY A 438 61.25 24.76 -25.57
C GLY A 438 61.16 23.27 -25.87
N SER A 439 60.06 22.72 -26.39
CA SER A 439 60.06 21.30 -26.78
C SER A 439 59.17 21.03 -27.98
N SER A 440 59.82 20.81 -29.12
CA SER A 440 59.24 20.19 -30.29
C SER A 440 58.74 18.80 -29.91
N THR A 441 57.42 18.64 -29.68
CA THR A 441 56.63 17.52 -30.26
C THR A 441 55.14 17.47 -29.91
N ILE A 442 54.55 18.25 -28.97
CA ILE A 442 53.13 17.97 -28.60
C ILE A 442 52.32 19.21 -28.15
N SER A 443 52.26 20.33 -28.88
CA SER A 443 51.39 21.46 -28.49
C SER A 443 50.91 22.37 -29.64
N GLY A 444 49.95 21.88 -30.43
CA GLY A 444 49.23 22.73 -31.39
C GLY A 444 48.59 21.95 -32.54
N ASN A 445 47.50 21.22 -32.28
CA ASN A 445 46.69 20.56 -33.33
C ASN A 445 45.87 21.60 -34.09
N ILE A 446 46.53 22.45 -34.87
CA ILE A 446 45.88 23.30 -35.86
C ILE A 446 46.13 22.71 -37.25
N PRO A 447 45.08 22.43 -38.04
CA PRO A 447 45.22 21.86 -39.37
C PRO A 447 46.10 22.76 -40.26
N ARG A 448 47.11 22.19 -40.91
CA ARG A 448 48.03 23.00 -41.75
C ARG A 448 47.37 23.54 -43.03
N ASP A 449 46.24 22.96 -43.40
CA ASP A 449 45.45 23.24 -44.59
C ASP A 449 44.27 24.18 -44.34
N ALA A 450 44.18 24.80 -43.14
CA ALA A 450 43.07 25.65 -42.74
C ALA A 450 41.69 24.97 -42.82
N THR A 451 41.64 23.63 -42.72
CA THR A 451 40.37 22.89 -42.64
C THR A 451 39.69 23.04 -41.28
N VAL A 452 38.42 22.63 -41.22
CA VAL A 452 37.59 22.70 -40.02
C VAL A 452 38.26 21.96 -38.88
N HIS A 453 38.47 22.67 -37.77
CA HIS A 453 39.05 22.09 -36.56
C HIS A 453 38.07 21.09 -35.92
N GLU A 454 38.57 19.95 -35.43
CA GLU A 454 37.79 18.86 -34.81
C GLU A 454 36.82 19.36 -33.71
N LEU A 455 37.28 20.29 -32.86
CA LEU A 455 36.46 20.99 -31.87
C LEU A 455 35.15 21.56 -32.43
N THR A 456 35.14 22.10 -33.65
CA THR A 456 33.95 22.63 -34.31
C THR A 456 32.97 21.51 -34.60
N SER A 457 33.43 20.40 -35.20
CA SER A 457 32.59 19.22 -35.45
C SER A 457 32.03 18.62 -34.16
N ASN A 458 32.87 18.48 -33.12
CA ASN A 458 32.46 17.95 -31.82
C ASN A 458 31.45 18.88 -31.10
N ALA A 459 31.61 20.20 -31.24
CA ALA A 459 30.68 21.19 -30.69
C ALA A 459 29.31 21.15 -31.36
N ILE A 460 29.27 21.05 -32.69
CA ILE A 460 28.01 20.94 -33.43
C ILE A 460 27.31 19.61 -33.14
N TRP A 461 28.06 18.50 -33.16
CA TRP A 461 27.54 17.18 -32.80
C TRP A 461 26.90 17.17 -31.41
N PHE A 462 27.60 17.72 -30.40
CA PHE A 462 27.07 17.79 -29.03
C PHE A 462 25.79 18.63 -28.95
N VAL A 463 25.78 19.82 -29.57
CA VAL A 463 24.61 20.71 -29.57
C VAL A 463 23.39 20.07 -30.23
N GLU A 464 23.58 19.33 -31.32
CA GLU A 464 22.51 18.61 -32.01
C GLU A 464 21.81 17.61 -31.07
N HIS A 465 22.58 16.83 -30.31
CA HIS A 465 22.05 15.86 -29.35
C HIS A 465 21.35 16.51 -28.15
N LEU A 466 21.71 17.76 -27.78
CA LEU A 466 21.00 18.48 -26.71
C LEU A 466 19.58 18.90 -27.10
N LEU A 467 19.28 19.03 -28.40
CA LEU A 467 17.97 19.47 -28.88
C LEU A 467 16.87 18.44 -28.55
N GLU A 468 17.20 17.15 -28.54
CA GLU A 468 16.27 16.05 -28.24
C GLU A 468 15.81 16.02 -26.77
N HIS A 469 16.58 16.66 -25.89
CA HIS A 469 16.39 16.66 -24.43
C HIS A 469 16.18 18.08 -23.87
N ALA A 470 15.67 19.01 -24.69
CA ALA A 470 15.48 20.41 -24.32
C ALA A 470 14.59 20.63 -23.09
N ASP A 471 13.63 19.73 -22.87
CA ASP A 471 12.72 19.73 -21.72
C ASP A 471 13.45 19.49 -20.39
N VAL A 472 14.37 18.53 -20.38
CA VAL A 472 15.14 18.15 -19.20
C VAL A 472 16.30 19.10 -18.96
N ILE A 473 17.06 19.41 -20.02
CA ILE A 473 18.21 20.32 -19.95
C ILE A 473 17.77 21.72 -19.52
N GLY A 474 16.63 22.20 -20.03
CA GLY A 474 16.04 23.46 -19.58
C GLY A 474 15.74 23.46 -18.07
N GLY A 475 15.26 22.34 -17.52
CA GLY A 475 15.06 22.20 -16.07
C GLY A 475 16.36 22.27 -15.27
N ILE A 476 17.44 21.66 -15.77
CA ILE A 476 18.77 21.73 -15.14
C ILE A 476 19.32 23.16 -15.18
N LEU A 477 19.31 23.80 -16.35
CA LEU A 477 19.83 25.14 -16.55
C LEU A 477 19.06 26.18 -15.72
N GLN A 478 17.77 25.96 -15.46
CA GLN A 478 16.99 26.83 -14.60
C GLN A 478 17.51 26.89 -13.15
N MET A 479 18.23 25.86 -12.68
CA MET A 479 18.81 25.83 -11.34
C MET A 479 20.05 26.73 -11.22
N ASP A 480 20.67 27.10 -12.34
CA ASP A 480 21.79 28.02 -12.37
C ASP A 480 21.28 29.48 -12.44
N ALA A 481 21.71 30.29 -11.47
CA ALA A 481 21.35 31.69 -11.34
C ALA A 481 21.68 32.53 -12.59
N PHE A 482 22.73 32.17 -13.33
CA PHE A 482 23.09 32.88 -14.56
C PHE A 482 22.02 32.71 -15.65
N TYR A 483 21.56 31.49 -15.90
CA TYR A 483 20.56 31.23 -16.93
C TYR A 483 19.16 31.66 -16.47
N ALA A 484 18.83 31.51 -15.18
CA ALA A 484 17.58 31.98 -14.60
C ALA A 484 17.40 33.50 -14.79
N SER A 485 18.41 34.29 -14.44
CA SER A 485 18.35 35.77 -14.58
C SER A 485 18.23 36.23 -16.03
N GLN A 486 18.89 35.55 -16.98
CA GLN A 486 18.73 35.84 -18.41
C GLN A 486 17.35 35.46 -18.94
N LEU A 487 16.77 34.36 -18.46
CA LEU A 487 15.41 33.99 -18.81
C LEU A 487 14.40 35.01 -18.27
N ASP A 488 14.57 35.51 -17.05
CA ASP A 488 13.69 36.52 -16.45
C ASP A 488 13.70 37.83 -17.27
N SER A 489 14.86 38.24 -17.77
CA SER A 489 14.98 39.37 -18.69
C SER A 489 14.19 39.16 -19.98
N ILE A 490 14.23 37.95 -20.56
CA ILE A 490 13.47 37.61 -21.78
C ILE A 490 11.97 37.53 -21.47
N ALA A 491 11.60 36.97 -20.33
CA ALA A 491 10.23 36.81 -19.88
C ALA A 491 9.55 38.16 -19.55
N LEU A 492 10.32 39.20 -19.24
CA LEU A 492 9.83 40.56 -19.05
C LEU A 492 9.27 41.16 -20.36
N HIS A 493 9.80 40.75 -21.50
CA HIS A 493 9.45 41.28 -22.82
C HIS A 493 8.49 40.37 -23.62
N LYS A 494 8.35 39.09 -23.22
CA LYS A 494 7.51 38.11 -23.92
C LYS A 494 6.92 37.11 -22.93
N SER A 495 5.61 36.84 -22.99
CA SER A 495 5.03 35.72 -22.25
C SER A 495 5.43 34.40 -22.92
N LEU A 496 6.03 33.48 -22.17
CA LEU A 496 6.46 32.16 -22.65
C LEU A 496 5.67 31.06 -21.93
N SER A 497 5.31 30.01 -22.65
CA SER A 497 4.82 28.76 -22.07
C SER A 497 5.94 28.05 -21.29
N LEU A 498 5.62 27.05 -20.46
CA LEU A 498 6.64 26.29 -19.71
C LEU A 498 7.64 25.59 -20.66
N GLU A 499 7.15 25.04 -21.77
CA GLU A 499 7.99 24.41 -22.79
C GLU A 499 8.88 25.42 -23.50
N ASP A 500 8.32 26.59 -23.87
CA ASP A 500 9.09 27.64 -24.53
C ASP A 500 10.17 28.23 -23.61
N ARG A 501 9.91 28.30 -22.30
CA ARG A 501 10.92 28.68 -21.30
C ARG A 501 12.09 27.70 -21.27
N ARG A 502 11.80 26.39 -21.27
CA ARG A 502 12.84 25.33 -21.28
C ARG A 502 13.66 25.38 -22.58
N LYS A 503 13.01 25.56 -23.73
CA LYS A 503 13.69 25.75 -25.02
C LYS A 503 14.52 27.03 -25.07
N ALA A 504 14.04 28.13 -24.47
CA ALA A 504 14.78 29.38 -24.38
C ALA A 504 16.07 29.25 -23.55
N LEU A 505 16.01 28.54 -22.41
CA LEU A 505 17.19 28.25 -21.58
C LEU A 505 18.23 27.43 -22.35
N LEU A 506 17.80 26.40 -23.09
CA LEU A 506 18.71 25.65 -23.95
C LEU A 506 19.32 26.56 -25.03
N GLY A 507 18.52 27.43 -25.66
CA GLY A 507 19.00 28.39 -26.65
C GLY A 507 20.07 29.36 -26.09
N LEU A 508 19.93 29.81 -24.84
CA LEU A 508 20.94 30.61 -24.16
C LEU A 508 22.25 29.83 -23.94
N TYR A 509 22.15 28.57 -23.55
CA TYR A 509 23.30 27.69 -23.40
C TYR A 509 24.02 27.43 -24.73
N ILE A 510 23.28 27.12 -25.80
CA ILE A 510 23.83 26.93 -27.15
C ILE A 510 24.51 28.21 -27.64
N LYS A 511 23.88 29.38 -27.46
CA LYS A 511 24.49 30.68 -27.79
C LYS A 511 25.83 30.87 -27.08
N ARG A 512 25.92 30.48 -25.81
CA ARG A 512 27.15 30.56 -25.02
C ARG A 512 28.24 29.63 -25.59
N ILE A 513 27.92 28.37 -25.89
CA ILE A 513 28.86 27.43 -26.53
C ILE A 513 29.40 28.02 -27.83
N LEU A 514 28.53 28.48 -28.71
CA LEU A 514 28.95 29.00 -30.02
C LEU A 514 29.80 30.26 -29.91
N SER A 515 29.51 31.12 -28.93
CA SER A 515 30.32 32.31 -28.65
C SER A 515 31.74 31.94 -28.17
N GLU A 516 31.85 30.96 -27.26
CA GLU A 516 33.14 30.49 -26.73
C GLU A 516 33.93 29.71 -27.79
N LEU A 517 33.24 28.93 -28.63
CA LEU A 517 33.84 28.25 -29.77
C LEU A 517 34.43 29.25 -30.76
N ASN A 518 33.67 30.29 -31.12
CA ASN A 518 34.15 31.36 -31.99
C ASN A 518 35.37 32.08 -31.40
N LEU A 519 35.35 32.40 -30.10
CA LEU A 519 36.50 33.01 -29.42
C LEU A 519 37.75 32.10 -29.48
N THR A 520 37.56 30.79 -29.28
CA THR A 520 38.63 29.80 -29.31
C THR A 520 39.19 29.58 -30.72
N ILE A 521 38.33 29.56 -31.74
CA ILE A 521 38.74 29.49 -33.15
C ILE A 521 39.53 30.74 -33.54
N VAL A 522 39.08 31.93 -33.13
CA VAL A 522 39.80 33.20 -33.35
C VAL A 522 41.15 33.19 -32.63
N SER A 523 41.22 32.71 -31.38
CA SER A 523 42.49 32.58 -30.68
C SER A 523 43.46 31.60 -31.38
N LYS A 524 42.93 30.50 -31.91
CA LYS A 524 43.72 29.53 -32.68
C LYS A 524 44.15 30.05 -34.05
N CYS A 525 43.32 30.84 -34.74
CA CYS A 525 43.68 31.35 -36.06
C CYS A 525 44.91 32.26 -36.01
N GLU A 526 45.13 32.98 -34.91
CA GLU A 526 46.34 33.80 -34.71
C GLU A 526 47.66 33.01 -34.78
N GLN A 527 47.63 31.68 -34.68
CA GLN A 527 48.80 30.83 -34.80
C GLN A 527 49.28 30.62 -36.26
N TYR A 528 48.45 30.92 -37.27
CA TYR A 528 48.91 30.94 -38.66
C TYR A 528 49.74 32.19 -38.94
N SER A 529 50.83 32.06 -39.69
CA SER A 529 51.67 33.21 -40.09
C SER A 529 51.03 34.06 -41.19
N ASP A 530 50.27 33.44 -42.10
CA ASP A 530 49.67 34.10 -43.26
C ASP A 530 48.25 34.60 -43.00
N LEU A 531 47.98 35.86 -43.37
CA LEU A 531 46.71 36.53 -43.16
C LEU A 531 45.57 35.90 -43.98
N ALA A 532 45.82 35.44 -45.20
CA ALA A 532 44.78 34.80 -46.02
C ALA A 532 44.36 33.46 -45.42
N THR A 533 45.32 32.67 -44.94
CA THR A 533 45.08 31.41 -44.23
C THR A 533 44.30 31.61 -42.93
N ARG A 534 44.55 32.70 -42.19
CA ARG A 534 43.76 33.07 -41.00
C ARG A 534 42.29 33.31 -41.32
N TYR A 535 42.01 34.06 -42.38
CA TYR A 535 40.64 34.34 -42.80
C TYR A 535 39.95 33.08 -43.35
N LEU A 536 40.68 32.25 -44.09
CA LEU A 536 40.15 30.98 -44.62
C LEU A 536 39.77 30.01 -43.51
N PHE A 537 40.57 29.89 -42.46
CA PHE A 537 40.28 29.01 -41.32
C PHE A 537 39.10 29.48 -40.46
N ARG A 538 38.81 30.79 -40.47
CA ARG A 538 37.72 31.39 -39.70
C ARG A 538 36.37 31.34 -40.43
N LEU A 539 36.41 31.36 -41.76
CA LEU A 539 35.25 31.27 -42.64
C LEU A 539 34.64 29.85 -42.53
#